data_AF-K5W074-F1
#
_entry.id   AF-K5W074-F1
#
_cell.length_a   1.000
_cell.length_b   1.000
_cell.length_c   1.000
_cell.angle_alpha   90.00
_cell.angle_beta   90.00
_cell.angle_gamma   90.00
#
_symmetry.space_group_name_H-M   'P 1'
#
loop_
_entity.id
_entity.type
_entity.pdbx_description
1 polymer ?
#
loop_
_entity_poly.entity_id
_entity_poly.type
_entity_poly.pdbx_seq_one_letter_code
_entity_poly.pdbx_strand_id
1 'polypeptide(L)'
;MSSEAPAPPTPPTHPEGRTRFVYQQWVRDPKGSLLTKPPPSGVRPPNDLIWGHTLDDFFWIQRIPNIDVLTIWSRSMIKEHGENYDESEFLEPDALQVPRLRHPWPVLKVPNDGIRVPKNSYGVIDQGCEKHSKPDFVAKRRDDSEPCLERGALNKAGRILKELFGFDDNSGSEYFVPNDPHYPLRSPDGALYAVLFASRFREEAFGSGRGALPPQTISLPQLTGVRSVRGNPVMLEFDEYGIYVTGDDTGEYADLFDSTEEGRSRDASPEGMQLDDPKVEAPSVDNSSRETSDTESKDEVEGKADDGDLATSAAGSELDDLSPSEPIPRDSPFSIQDIPKLEESIPHYYFPDILFVHDPHELTATSLDSYEDVGEESFEPRAPLVYKRVFPELHRDKARDLEQPTSPKREAHLHLAHQNRMGVGNHSLVYRAPLTLPVPLSAHSRNGKVTVAAKSAFPKFRARELLANEAKMYSRFPEHLSQDWCGYNLVTPIKHPVPVGPVVPKFFGYYVPTRGDGSLVDVFDAGVPSPVLLLEECGKPVTPGKFSADERQVAS
;
A
#
# COMPACT_ATOMS: atom_id res chain seq x y z
N MET A 1 -62.53 30.31 -12.87
CA MET A 1 -62.23 28.88 -13.10
C MET A 1 -60.76 28.69 -12.77
N SER A 2 -60.46 28.28 -11.54
CA SER A 2 -59.09 27.97 -11.12
C SER A 2 -58.73 26.63 -11.72
N SER A 3 -57.81 26.60 -12.69
CA SER A 3 -57.31 25.34 -13.23
C SER A 3 -56.41 24.69 -12.19
N GLU A 4 -56.88 23.60 -11.62
CA GLU A 4 -56.12 22.72 -10.76
C GLU A 4 -54.89 22.24 -11.55
N ALA A 5 -53.69 22.50 -11.01
CA ALA A 5 -52.46 22.00 -11.61
C ALA A 5 -52.52 20.47 -11.62
N PRO A 6 -52.20 19.80 -12.74
CA PRO A 6 -52.22 18.34 -12.81
C PRO A 6 -51.31 17.77 -11.72
N ALA A 7 -51.83 16.77 -11.00
CA ALA A 7 -51.07 16.07 -9.97
C ALA A 7 -49.74 15.57 -10.56
N PRO A 8 -48.61 15.70 -9.84
CA PRO A 8 -47.34 15.18 -10.31
C PRO A 8 -47.48 13.69 -10.60
N PRO A 9 -46.87 13.20 -11.69
CA PRO A 9 -46.92 11.79 -12.04
C PRO A 9 -46.39 10.95 -10.86
N THR A 10 -47.17 9.94 -10.46
CA THR A 10 -46.70 8.94 -9.48
C THR A 10 -45.40 8.33 -10.01
N PRO A 11 -44.33 8.28 -9.18
CA PRO A 11 -43.07 7.69 -9.61
C PRO A 11 -43.33 6.24 -10.07
N PRO A 12 -42.70 5.80 -11.18
CA PRO A 12 -42.88 4.44 -11.67
C PRO A 12 -42.52 3.44 -10.55
N THR A 13 -43.36 2.42 -10.37
CA THR A 13 -43.07 1.33 -9.44
C THR A 13 -41.71 0.73 -9.81
N HIS A 14 -40.76 0.88 -8.90
CA HIS A 14 -39.39 0.41 -9.14
C HIS A 14 -39.40 -1.09 -9.45
N PRO A 15 -38.65 -1.56 -10.47
CA PRO A 15 -38.46 -2.99 -10.66
C PRO A 15 -37.89 -3.57 -9.35
N GLU A 16 -38.53 -4.61 -8.84
CA GLU A 16 -38.23 -5.18 -7.52
C GLU A 16 -36.72 -5.41 -7.35
N GLY A 17 -36.15 -4.81 -6.29
CA GLY A 17 -34.79 -5.07 -5.84
C GLY A 17 -33.70 -4.13 -6.37
N ARG A 18 -34.02 -3.09 -7.15
CA ARG A 18 -33.05 -2.02 -7.47
C ARG A 18 -33.12 -0.88 -6.47
N THR A 19 -31.97 -0.40 -6.01
CA THR A 19 -31.89 0.62 -4.95
C THR A 19 -31.19 1.90 -5.37
N ARG A 20 -30.51 1.91 -6.53
CA ARG A 20 -29.70 3.05 -7.00
C ARG A 20 -30.16 3.55 -8.35
N PHE A 21 -30.72 4.74 -8.38
CA PHE A 21 -31.17 5.40 -9.59
C PHE A 21 -30.75 6.87 -9.60
N VAL A 22 -30.56 7.39 -10.81
CA VAL A 22 -30.41 8.83 -11.06
C VAL A 22 -31.80 9.41 -11.22
N TYR A 23 -32.23 10.21 -10.25
CA TYR A 23 -33.55 10.85 -10.23
C TYR A 23 -33.52 12.30 -10.67
N GLN A 24 -32.37 12.96 -10.51
CA GLN A 24 -32.24 14.38 -10.79
C GLN A 24 -32.19 14.63 -12.30
N GLN A 25 -32.77 15.74 -12.73
CA GLN A 25 -32.70 16.22 -14.10
C GLN A 25 -32.14 17.64 -14.11
N TRP A 26 -31.14 17.89 -14.94
CA TRP A 26 -30.58 19.22 -15.14
C TRP A 26 -31.27 19.92 -16.30
N VAL A 27 -31.91 21.05 -16.02
CA VAL A 27 -32.64 21.84 -17.02
C VAL A 27 -31.66 22.72 -17.80
N ARG A 28 -31.53 22.43 -19.09
CA ARG A 28 -30.72 23.21 -20.04
C ARG A 28 -31.40 24.55 -20.36
N ASP A 29 -30.59 25.55 -20.72
CA ASP A 29 -31.09 26.74 -21.42
C ASP A 29 -31.77 26.30 -22.72
N PRO A 30 -33.04 26.66 -22.98
CA PRO A 30 -33.73 26.36 -24.23
C PRO A 30 -32.98 26.83 -25.49
N LYS A 31 -32.08 27.81 -25.36
CA LYS A 31 -31.21 28.33 -26.44
C LYS A 31 -29.75 27.86 -26.32
N GLY A 32 -29.44 26.98 -25.37
CA GLY A 32 -28.11 26.45 -25.14
C GLY A 32 -27.57 25.67 -26.34
N SER A 33 -26.24 25.53 -26.42
CA SER A 33 -25.60 24.79 -27.49
C SER A 33 -25.74 23.27 -27.31
N LEU A 34 -25.56 22.51 -28.40
CA LEU A 34 -25.39 21.05 -28.34
C LEU A 34 -24.24 20.68 -27.39
N LEU A 35 -24.43 19.66 -26.55
CA LEU A 35 -23.33 19.12 -25.73
C LEU A 35 -22.26 18.47 -26.62
N THR A 36 -21.05 19.01 -26.55
CA THR A 36 -19.89 18.55 -27.32
C THR A 36 -19.39 17.18 -26.87
N LYS A 37 -18.63 16.51 -27.75
CA LYS A 37 -17.81 15.36 -27.39
C LYS A 37 -16.33 15.77 -27.54
N PRO A 38 -15.44 15.44 -26.58
CA PRO A 38 -15.73 14.75 -25.32
C PRO A 38 -16.57 15.61 -24.36
N PRO A 39 -17.27 15.00 -23.40
CA PRO A 39 -17.94 15.76 -22.33
C PRO A 39 -16.89 16.44 -21.43
N PRO A 40 -17.29 17.43 -20.61
CA PRO A 40 -16.44 18.00 -19.56
C PRO A 40 -15.83 16.93 -18.66
N SER A 41 -14.62 17.16 -18.18
CA SER A 41 -13.90 16.16 -17.40
C SER A 41 -14.45 16.05 -15.99
N GLY A 42 -14.95 17.13 -15.40
CA GLY A 42 -15.39 17.20 -14.02
C GLY A 42 -14.35 16.66 -13.03
N VAL A 43 -14.82 16.23 -11.86
CA VAL A 43 -14.00 15.53 -10.87
C VAL A 43 -13.99 14.03 -11.19
N ARG A 44 -12.82 13.40 -11.05
CA ARG A 44 -12.57 11.99 -11.37
C ARG A 44 -11.69 11.32 -10.31
N PRO A 45 -12.01 10.08 -9.87
CA PRO A 45 -11.09 9.22 -9.14
C PRO A 45 -9.97 8.74 -10.09
N PRO A 46 -8.92 8.07 -9.57
CA PRO A 46 -7.78 7.66 -10.39
C PRO A 46 -8.07 6.68 -11.54
N ASN A 47 -9.27 6.12 -11.62
CA ASN A 47 -9.70 5.27 -12.74
C ASN A 47 -10.41 6.06 -13.87
N ASP A 48 -10.44 7.39 -13.78
CA ASP A 48 -10.99 8.32 -14.76
C ASP A 48 -12.49 8.16 -15.10
N LEU A 49 -13.24 7.41 -14.28
CA LEU A 49 -14.69 7.25 -14.45
C LEU A 49 -15.48 8.45 -13.90
N ILE A 50 -16.67 8.69 -14.46
CA ILE A 50 -17.58 9.75 -13.98
C ILE A 50 -17.91 9.49 -12.51
N TRP A 51 -17.66 10.49 -11.67
CA TRP A 51 -17.80 10.36 -10.23
C TRP A 51 -18.77 11.37 -9.62
N GLY A 52 -19.47 10.93 -8.59
CA GLY A 52 -20.31 11.71 -7.70
C GLY A 52 -20.11 11.27 -6.26
N HIS A 53 -20.16 12.21 -5.31
CA HIS A 53 -19.98 11.90 -3.90
C HIS A 53 -21.18 11.12 -3.36
N THR A 54 -22.37 11.48 -3.81
CA THR A 54 -23.67 10.86 -3.50
C THR A 54 -24.42 10.51 -4.78
N LEU A 55 -25.57 9.84 -4.66
CA LEU A 55 -26.44 9.58 -5.82
C LEU A 55 -27.10 10.85 -6.37
N ASP A 56 -27.22 11.91 -5.55
CA ASP A 56 -27.79 13.21 -5.95
C ASP A 56 -26.82 14.04 -6.80
N ASP A 57 -25.56 13.64 -6.89
CA ASP A 57 -24.57 14.30 -7.75
C ASP A 57 -24.66 13.86 -9.21
N PHE A 58 -25.62 13.01 -9.58
CA PHE A 58 -25.83 12.59 -10.96
C PHE A 58 -27.13 13.17 -11.51
N PHE A 59 -27.08 13.65 -12.74
CA PHE A 59 -28.19 14.33 -13.38
C PHE A 59 -28.41 13.82 -14.79
N TRP A 60 -29.67 13.55 -15.12
CA TRP A 60 -30.10 13.46 -16.51
C TRP A 60 -30.05 14.83 -17.16
N ILE A 61 -29.32 14.96 -18.26
CA ILE A 61 -29.16 16.22 -18.99
C ILE A 61 -29.46 16.01 -20.47
N GLN A 62 -30.22 16.94 -21.06
CA GLN A 62 -30.51 16.94 -22.49
C GLN A 62 -29.26 17.28 -23.29
N ARG A 63 -28.90 16.44 -24.27
CA ARG A 63 -27.81 16.71 -25.20
C ARG A 63 -28.13 17.89 -26.12
N ILE A 64 -29.38 17.97 -26.57
CA ILE A 64 -29.91 19.06 -27.38
C ILE A 64 -31.09 19.65 -26.60
N PRO A 65 -31.09 20.95 -26.29
CA PRO A 65 -32.21 21.56 -25.58
C PRO A 65 -33.54 21.29 -26.28
N ASN A 66 -34.57 20.93 -25.49
CA ASN A 66 -35.92 20.62 -25.95
C ASN A 66 -36.06 19.36 -26.83
N ILE A 67 -35.02 18.52 -26.93
CA ILE A 67 -35.10 17.20 -27.57
C ILE A 67 -34.83 16.13 -26.51
N ASP A 68 -35.64 15.08 -26.50
CA ASP A 68 -35.56 13.96 -25.55
C ASP A 68 -34.39 13.01 -25.87
N VAL A 69 -33.19 13.56 -25.94
CA VAL A 69 -31.93 12.82 -26.05
C VAL A 69 -31.13 13.09 -24.79
N LEU A 70 -31.28 12.22 -23.80
CA LEU A 70 -30.70 12.37 -22.48
C LEU A 70 -29.34 11.66 -22.36
N THR A 71 -28.45 12.23 -21.57
CA THR A 71 -27.22 11.60 -21.05
C THR A 71 -27.12 11.87 -19.56
N ILE A 72 -26.22 11.19 -18.84
CA ILE A 72 -26.02 11.43 -17.42
C ILE A 72 -24.68 12.12 -17.25
N TRP A 73 -24.68 13.27 -16.58
CA TRP A 73 -23.48 13.99 -16.15
C TRP A 73 -23.42 14.02 -14.62
N SER A 74 -22.22 14.12 -14.06
CA SER A 74 -22.07 14.45 -12.65
C SER A 74 -22.18 15.96 -12.40
N ARG A 75 -22.49 16.35 -11.17
CA ARG A 75 -22.55 17.74 -10.70
C ARG A 75 -21.29 18.52 -11.09
N SER A 76 -20.13 17.93 -10.85
CA SER A 76 -18.83 18.52 -11.21
C SER A 76 -18.65 18.75 -12.72
N MET A 77 -19.21 17.89 -13.58
CA MET A 77 -19.20 18.11 -15.03
C MET A 77 -20.14 19.26 -15.44
N ILE A 78 -21.29 19.37 -14.79
CA ILE A 78 -22.23 20.49 -15.02
C ILE A 78 -21.60 21.81 -14.58
N LYS A 79 -20.92 21.82 -13.43
CA LYS A 79 -20.16 22.97 -12.95
C LYS A 79 -19.09 23.42 -13.94
N GLU A 80 -18.32 22.49 -14.49
CA GLU A 80 -17.30 22.78 -15.51
C GLU A 80 -17.93 23.34 -16.80
N HIS A 81 -19.11 22.83 -17.19
CA HIS A 81 -19.86 23.35 -18.34
C HIS A 81 -20.44 24.75 -18.09
N GLY A 82 -20.79 25.08 -16.85
CA GLY A 82 -21.16 26.43 -16.40
C GLY A 82 -22.58 26.90 -16.77
N GLU A 83 -23.35 26.12 -17.51
CA GLU A 83 -24.70 26.48 -17.92
C GLU A 83 -25.73 26.28 -16.80
N ASN A 84 -26.34 27.39 -16.35
CA ASN A 84 -27.32 27.44 -15.25
C ASN A 84 -26.81 26.91 -13.91
N TYR A 85 -25.49 26.78 -13.73
CA TYR A 85 -24.94 26.24 -12.49
C TYR A 85 -24.93 27.32 -11.40
N ASP A 86 -25.69 27.08 -10.33
CA ASP A 86 -25.66 27.86 -9.10
C ASP A 86 -25.23 26.96 -7.95
N GLU A 87 -24.06 27.24 -7.39
CA GLU A 87 -23.50 26.50 -6.25
C GLU A 87 -24.43 26.53 -5.02
N SER A 88 -25.27 27.56 -4.89
CA SER A 88 -26.18 27.74 -3.75
C SER A 88 -27.39 26.82 -3.77
N GLU A 89 -27.68 26.15 -4.89
CA GLU A 89 -28.77 25.15 -5.00
C GLU A 89 -28.43 23.84 -4.27
N PHE A 90 -27.17 23.65 -3.91
CA PHE A 90 -26.68 22.42 -3.31
C PHE A 90 -26.37 22.60 -1.82
N LEU A 91 -26.73 21.60 -1.02
CA LEU A 91 -26.53 21.63 0.44
C LEU A 91 -25.04 21.73 0.82
N GLU A 92 -24.17 21.08 0.04
CA GLU A 92 -22.73 21.06 0.26
C GLU A 92 -21.98 21.68 -0.92
N PRO A 93 -20.99 22.57 -0.67
CA PRO A 93 -20.14 23.10 -1.73
C PRO A 93 -19.31 22.01 -2.43
N ASP A 94 -19.29 22.01 -3.76
CA ASP A 94 -18.51 21.08 -4.60
C ASP A 94 -17.02 21.09 -4.27
N ALA A 95 -16.49 22.24 -3.84
CA ALA A 95 -15.08 22.38 -3.50
C ALA A 95 -14.63 21.50 -2.31
N LEU A 96 -15.58 20.98 -1.53
CA LEU A 96 -15.32 20.07 -0.42
C LEU A 96 -15.42 18.59 -0.83
N GLN A 97 -15.93 18.30 -2.03
CA GLN A 97 -16.23 16.95 -2.48
C GLN A 97 -15.19 16.49 -3.51
N VAL A 98 -14.13 15.84 -3.04
CA VAL A 98 -13.12 15.18 -3.89
C VAL A 98 -13.11 13.67 -3.63
N PRO A 99 -12.82 12.84 -4.65
CA PRO A 99 -12.57 11.42 -4.46
C PRO A 99 -11.48 11.23 -3.43
N ARG A 100 -11.81 10.48 -2.38
CA ARG A 100 -10.94 10.20 -1.26
C ARG A 100 -10.79 8.70 -1.12
N LEU A 101 -9.55 8.27 -0.90
CA LEU A 101 -9.25 6.91 -0.50
C LEU A 101 -9.94 6.64 0.86
N ARG A 102 -10.74 5.58 0.92
CA ARG A 102 -11.31 5.06 2.15
C ARG A 102 -10.28 4.14 2.79
N HIS A 103 -10.06 4.32 4.08
CA HIS A 103 -9.27 3.37 4.84
C HIS A 103 -10.22 2.35 5.46
N PRO A 104 -9.97 1.03 5.30
CA PRO A 104 -10.72 0.03 6.04
C PRO A 104 -10.49 0.23 7.54
N TRP A 105 -11.26 -0.49 8.36
CA TRP A 105 -11.07 -0.44 9.80
C TRP A 105 -9.62 -0.83 10.13
N PRO A 106 -8.88 -0.04 10.95
CA PRO A 106 -7.45 -0.27 11.14
C PRO A 106 -7.19 -1.61 11.82
N VAL A 107 -6.81 -2.59 11.02
CA VAL A 107 -6.28 -3.87 11.43
C VAL A 107 -4.84 -3.71 11.87
N LEU A 108 -4.08 -2.84 11.20
CA LEU A 108 -2.65 -2.65 11.42
C LEU A 108 -2.36 -1.57 12.48
N LYS A 109 -1.40 -1.87 13.35
CA LYS A 109 -0.81 -0.94 14.32
C LYS A 109 0.71 -0.95 14.23
N VAL A 110 1.28 0.22 14.45
CA VAL A 110 2.71 0.37 14.73
C VAL A 110 2.85 0.66 16.22
N PRO A 111 3.55 -0.18 17.00
CA PRO A 111 4.02 0.10 18.34
C PRO A 111 4.48 1.54 18.47
N ASN A 112 4.08 2.15 19.58
CA ASN A 112 4.23 3.58 19.79
C ASN A 112 5.66 3.86 20.28
N ASP A 113 6.66 3.59 19.44
CA ASP A 113 8.09 3.67 19.77
C ASP A 113 8.58 5.14 19.80
N GLY A 114 7.69 6.10 20.03
CA GLY A 114 7.97 7.54 19.90
C GLY A 114 8.08 8.03 18.45
N ILE A 115 8.11 7.14 17.46
CA ILE A 115 8.13 7.46 16.03
C ILE A 115 6.75 8.02 15.63
N ARG A 116 6.69 9.33 15.38
CA ARG A 116 5.47 9.99 14.87
C ARG A 116 5.26 9.61 13.40
N VAL A 117 4.40 8.63 13.17
CA VAL A 117 3.92 8.32 11.84
C VAL A 117 3.01 9.48 11.37
N PRO A 118 3.20 10.05 10.15
CA PRO A 118 2.42 11.21 9.67
C PRO A 118 0.93 10.88 9.65
N LYS A 119 0.02 11.75 10.12
CA LYS A 119 -1.42 11.48 10.35
C LYS A 119 -2.24 10.82 9.21
N ASN A 120 -1.71 10.77 8.00
CA ASN A 120 -2.18 9.88 6.92
C ASN A 120 -1.78 8.40 7.17
N SER A 121 -1.25 8.11 8.35
CA SER A 121 -0.64 6.86 8.74
C SER A 121 -1.65 5.89 9.30
N TYR A 122 -1.46 4.65 8.88
CA TYR A 122 -1.94 3.39 9.45
C TYR A 122 -2.39 3.49 10.91
N GLY A 123 -3.58 2.97 11.21
CA GLY A 123 -4.18 3.00 12.55
C GLY A 123 -5.23 4.07 12.80
N VAL A 124 -5.43 5.02 11.88
CA VAL A 124 -6.49 6.04 11.99
C VAL A 124 -7.81 5.49 11.45
N ILE A 125 -8.85 5.48 12.29
CA ILE A 125 -10.20 5.11 11.87
C ILE A 125 -10.72 6.18 10.90
N ASP A 126 -11.00 5.76 9.67
CA ASP A 126 -11.74 6.59 8.72
C ASP A 126 -13.15 6.84 9.27
N GLN A 127 -13.49 8.11 9.55
CA GLN A 127 -14.82 8.48 10.06
C GLN A 127 -15.93 8.34 9.00
N GLY A 128 -15.59 7.83 7.81
CA GLY A 128 -16.52 7.65 6.71
C GLY A 128 -16.65 8.91 5.85
N CYS A 129 -17.52 8.81 4.85
CA CYS A 129 -17.71 9.83 3.83
C CYS A 129 -18.53 11.04 4.31
N GLU A 130 -19.29 10.90 5.40
CA GLU A 130 -20.31 11.87 5.84
C GLU A 130 -19.73 13.13 6.51
N LYS A 131 -18.42 13.18 6.75
CA LYS A 131 -17.76 14.33 7.35
C LYS A 131 -16.55 14.73 6.51
N HIS A 132 -16.79 15.51 5.44
CA HIS A 132 -15.75 16.23 4.69
C HIS A 132 -15.05 17.32 5.49
N SER A 133 -15.21 17.35 6.82
CA SER A 133 -14.37 18.20 7.65
C SER A 133 -12.92 17.82 7.36
N LYS A 134 -12.18 18.73 6.72
CA LYS A 134 -10.70 18.71 6.70
C LYS A 134 -10.28 18.40 8.13
N PRO A 135 -9.71 17.22 8.42
CA PRO A 135 -9.47 16.87 9.80
C PRO A 135 -8.22 17.64 10.25
N ASP A 136 -8.41 18.81 10.85
CA ASP A 136 -7.36 19.65 11.43
C ASP A 136 -6.81 19.08 12.76
N PHE A 137 -6.66 17.76 12.90
CA PHE A 137 -6.38 17.11 14.19
C PHE A 137 -7.40 15.99 14.51
N VAL A 138 -7.04 14.71 14.68
CA VAL A 138 -7.90 13.74 15.40
C VAL A 138 -7.07 13.22 16.55
N ALA A 139 -7.60 13.30 17.76
CA ALA A 139 -6.92 12.79 18.94
C ALA A 139 -6.68 11.27 18.80
N LYS A 140 -5.42 10.84 18.93
CA LYS A 140 -5.03 9.43 18.97
C LYS A 140 -5.75 8.74 20.14
N ARG A 141 -6.16 7.48 19.98
CA ARG A 141 -6.62 6.67 21.13
C ARG A 141 -5.49 6.61 22.15
N ARG A 142 -5.74 7.16 23.34
CA ARG A 142 -4.93 6.89 24.54
C ARG A 142 -5.26 5.47 24.98
N ASP A 143 -4.40 4.52 24.64
CA ASP A 143 -4.21 3.34 25.48
C ASP A 143 -2.93 3.56 26.28
N ASP A 144 -3.02 3.31 27.58
CA ASP A 144 -2.14 3.82 28.63
C ASP A 144 -0.73 3.20 28.60
N SER A 145 0.26 4.02 28.28
CA SER A 145 1.54 4.12 29.01
C SER A 145 2.31 5.31 28.45
N GLU A 146 2.75 6.21 29.33
CA GLU A 146 3.74 7.21 28.92
C GLU A 146 5.01 6.49 28.44
N PRO A 147 5.50 6.76 27.23
CA PRO A 147 6.75 6.17 26.78
C PRO A 147 7.89 6.72 27.65
N CYS A 148 8.61 5.80 28.29
CA CYS A 148 9.89 6.10 28.92
C CYS A 148 10.90 6.39 27.81
N LEU A 149 11.00 7.65 27.37
CA LEU A 149 12.09 8.12 26.52
C LEU A 149 13.42 7.72 27.17
N GLU A 150 14.29 7.01 26.43
CA GLU A 150 15.61 6.65 26.92
C GLU A 150 16.36 7.92 27.33
N ARG A 151 16.66 8.01 28.63
CA ARG A 151 17.30 9.17 29.27
C ARG A 151 18.62 9.57 28.59
N GLY A 152 19.25 8.65 27.84
CA GLY A 152 20.48 8.89 27.08
C GLY A 152 20.31 9.80 25.84
N ALA A 153 19.24 9.63 25.05
CA ALA A 153 19.03 10.42 23.83
C ALA A 153 18.69 11.89 24.16
N LEU A 154 17.94 12.11 25.24
CA LEU A 154 17.65 13.46 25.76
C LEU A 154 18.91 14.18 26.27
N ASN A 155 19.83 13.45 26.91
CA ASN A 155 21.12 14.02 27.34
C ASN A 155 22.00 14.42 26.14
N LYS A 156 21.94 13.67 25.01
CA LYS A 156 22.70 13.98 23.79
C LYS A 156 22.16 15.24 23.09
N ALA A 157 20.84 15.31 22.91
CA ALA A 157 20.19 16.51 22.38
C ALA A 157 20.45 17.72 23.28
N GLY A 158 20.38 17.55 24.60
CA GLY A 158 20.74 18.58 25.58
C GLY A 158 22.18 19.09 25.40
N ARG A 159 23.16 18.21 25.16
CA ARG A 159 24.56 18.61 24.92
C ARG A 159 24.73 19.42 23.63
N ILE A 160 24.11 18.96 22.54
CA ILE A 160 24.15 19.65 21.25
C ILE A 160 23.47 21.03 21.35
N LEU A 161 22.31 21.10 22.01
CA LEU A 161 21.59 22.35 22.24
C LEU A 161 22.36 23.31 23.15
N LYS A 162 23.07 22.79 24.15
CA LYS A 162 23.95 23.57 25.02
C LYS A 162 25.16 24.12 24.26
N GLU A 163 25.82 23.30 23.44
CA GLU A 163 26.99 23.72 22.64
C GLU A 163 26.61 24.71 21.53
N LEU A 164 25.49 24.49 20.84
CA LEU A 164 25.08 25.34 19.71
C LEU A 164 24.35 26.62 20.13
N PHE A 165 23.54 26.55 21.20
CA PHE A 165 22.62 27.63 21.57
C PHE A 165 22.72 28.09 23.02
N GLY A 166 23.56 27.46 23.85
CA GLY A 166 23.75 27.85 25.26
C GLY A 166 22.54 27.53 26.15
N PHE A 167 21.68 26.59 25.76
CA PHE A 167 20.59 26.13 26.63
C PHE A 167 21.17 25.28 27.76
N ASP A 168 21.15 25.79 28.98
CA ASP A 168 21.91 25.20 30.09
C ASP A 168 21.30 23.93 30.70
N ASP A 169 20.00 23.63 30.45
CA ASP A 169 19.25 22.53 31.09
C ASP A 169 18.16 21.90 30.16
N ASN A 170 17.45 20.87 30.68
CA ASN A 170 16.33 20.13 30.07
C ASN A 170 15.22 20.97 29.38
N SER A 171 15.23 22.31 29.48
CA SER A 171 14.31 23.22 28.78
C SER A 171 14.35 23.06 27.26
N GLY A 172 15.50 22.67 26.69
CA GLY A 172 15.63 22.40 25.25
C GLY A 172 14.76 21.23 24.77
N SER A 173 14.46 20.27 25.65
CA SER A 173 13.63 19.09 25.30
C SER A 173 12.16 19.42 25.07
N GLU A 174 11.68 20.58 25.54
CA GLU A 174 10.32 21.06 25.22
C GLU A 174 10.23 21.55 23.77
N TYR A 175 11.34 21.98 23.19
CA TYR A 175 11.42 22.62 21.88
C TYR A 175 12.04 21.74 20.80
N PHE A 176 12.84 20.75 21.18
CA PHE A 176 13.58 19.91 20.26
C PHE A 176 13.53 18.43 20.62
N VAL A 177 13.56 17.58 19.60
CA VAL A 177 13.75 16.14 19.69
C VAL A 177 14.95 15.74 18.82
N PRO A 178 15.77 14.77 19.25
CA PRO A 178 16.88 14.29 18.42
C PRO A 178 16.35 13.75 17.08
N ASN A 179 17.13 13.96 16.02
CA ASN A 179 16.86 13.30 14.74
C ASN A 179 17.11 11.79 14.90
N ASP A 180 16.24 10.97 14.33
CA ASP A 180 16.31 9.52 14.49
C ASP A 180 17.56 8.99 13.76
N PRO A 181 18.51 8.32 14.45
CA PRO A 181 19.72 7.81 13.80
C PRO A 181 19.44 6.69 12.80
N HIS A 182 18.32 5.97 12.94
CA HIS A 182 17.90 4.93 12.01
C HIS A 182 17.12 5.51 10.81
N TYR A 183 16.43 6.63 11.02
CA TYR A 183 15.61 7.30 9.99
C TYR A 183 15.80 8.82 10.00
N PRO A 184 17.00 9.30 9.69
CA PRO A 184 17.25 10.71 9.87
C PRO A 184 16.47 11.48 8.80
N LEU A 185 15.67 12.44 9.27
CA LEU A 185 15.06 13.40 8.38
C LEU A 185 16.17 14.24 7.73
N ARG A 186 15.94 14.58 6.46
CA ARG A 186 16.80 15.45 5.67
C ARG A 186 16.03 16.68 5.23
N SER A 187 16.72 17.81 5.15
CA SER A 187 16.21 19.05 4.56
C SER A 187 16.01 18.90 3.05
N PRO A 188 15.31 19.85 2.38
CA PRO A 188 15.05 19.79 0.94
C PRO A 188 16.30 19.71 0.05
N ASP A 189 17.44 20.19 0.54
CA ASP A 189 18.76 20.10 -0.10
C ASP A 189 19.55 18.83 0.27
N GLY A 190 18.97 17.95 1.10
CA GLY A 190 19.52 16.66 1.48
C GLY A 190 20.42 16.65 2.72
N ALA A 191 20.61 17.79 3.39
CA ALA A 191 21.37 17.87 4.64
C ALA A 191 20.61 17.19 5.80
N LEU A 192 21.34 16.61 6.75
CA LEU A 192 20.75 15.94 7.91
C LEU A 192 20.35 16.98 8.96
N TYR A 193 19.14 16.86 9.51
CA TYR A 193 18.79 17.67 10.69
C TYR A 193 19.63 17.23 11.89
N ALA A 194 20.24 18.20 12.56
CA ALA A 194 20.93 17.99 13.83
C ALA A 194 19.92 17.76 14.97
N VAL A 195 18.84 18.54 14.97
CA VAL A 195 17.72 18.42 15.90
C VAL A 195 16.42 18.77 15.17
N LEU A 196 15.34 18.10 15.51
CA LEU A 196 14.00 18.39 15.01
C LEU A 196 13.25 19.21 16.04
N PHE A 197 12.37 20.12 15.60
CA PHE A 197 11.50 20.80 16.55
C PHE A 197 10.52 19.79 17.17
N ALA A 198 10.38 19.84 18.49
CA ALA A 198 9.33 19.14 19.20
C ALA A 198 7.98 19.55 18.61
N SER A 199 7.09 18.58 18.43
CA SER A 199 5.95 18.84 17.56
C SER A 199 4.94 19.83 18.13
N ARG A 200 4.84 19.93 19.47
CA ARG A 200 4.06 20.98 20.12
C ARG A 200 4.58 22.37 19.70
N PHE A 201 5.90 22.55 19.70
CA PHE A 201 6.52 23.79 19.24
C PHE A 201 6.27 24.01 17.76
N ARG A 202 6.38 22.99 16.90
CA ARG A 202 6.06 23.13 15.47
C ARG A 202 4.62 23.57 15.22
N GLU A 203 3.67 23.00 15.94
CA GLU A 203 2.25 23.34 15.83
C GLU A 203 1.99 24.79 16.29
N GLU A 204 2.55 25.18 17.44
CA GLU A 204 2.45 26.55 17.95
C GLU A 204 3.16 27.57 17.04
N ALA A 205 4.27 27.19 16.42
CA ALA A 205 5.14 28.07 15.67
C ALA A 205 4.84 28.17 14.17
N PHE A 206 4.31 27.10 13.55
CA PHE A 206 4.10 27.01 12.10
C PHE A 206 2.66 26.60 11.70
N GLY A 207 1.85 26.04 12.61
CA GLY A 207 0.52 25.51 12.31
C GLY A 207 -0.57 26.56 12.03
N SER A 208 -0.34 27.85 12.34
CA SER A 208 -1.36 28.90 12.24
C SER A 208 -1.52 29.52 10.84
N GLY A 209 -0.83 29.00 9.82
CA GLY A 209 -0.87 29.55 8.45
C GLY A 209 -0.26 30.95 8.30
N ARG A 210 0.27 31.52 9.38
CA ARG A 210 1.16 32.68 9.38
C ARG A 210 2.55 32.17 9.63
N GLY A 211 3.39 32.12 8.59
CA GLY A 211 4.80 31.71 8.67
C GLY A 211 5.69 32.67 9.47
N ALA A 212 5.24 33.15 10.62
CA ALA A 212 5.98 33.99 11.53
C ALA A 212 6.00 33.30 12.90
N LEU A 213 7.20 32.95 13.35
CA LEU A 213 7.45 32.39 14.67
C LEU A 213 6.88 33.32 15.76
N PRO A 214 6.37 32.77 16.89
CA PRO A 214 5.86 33.58 17.99
C PRO A 214 6.97 34.50 18.53
N PRO A 215 6.72 35.81 18.66
CA PRO A 215 7.76 36.82 18.88
C PRO A 215 8.37 36.86 20.29
N GLN A 216 8.10 35.89 21.16
CA GLN A 216 8.48 36.02 22.58
C GLN A 216 9.36 34.91 23.18
N THR A 217 9.63 33.80 22.49
CA THR A 217 10.30 32.67 23.16
C THR A 217 11.68 32.33 22.62
N ILE A 218 11.94 32.49 21.31
CA ILE A 218 13.28 32.28 20.71
C ILE A 218 13.44 33.30 19.58
N SER A 219 14.43 34.18 19.67
CA SER A 219 14.67 35.13 18.58
C SER A 219 15.39 34.43 17.43
N LEU A 220 14.79 34.45 16.23
CA LEU A 220 15.34 33.92 14.97
C LEU A 220 16.86 34.13 14.76
N PRO A 221 17.43 35.32 15.04
CA PRO A 221 18.87 35.56 14.89
C PRO A 221 19.77 34.76 15.85
N GLN A 222 19.19 34.13 16.88
CA GLN A 222 19.92 33.21 17.75
C GLN A 222 20.07 31.82 17.12
N LEU A 223 19.13 31.41 16.26
CA LEU A 223 19.07 30.09 15.64
C LEU A 223 19.79 30.02 14.29
N THR A 224 19.76 31.08 13.48
CA THR A 224 20.54 31.18 12.24
C THR A 224 21.83 31.97 12.45
N GLY A 225 22.90 31.49 11.85
CA GLY A 225 24.17 32.22 11.78
C GLY A 225 25.38 31.31 11.77
N VAL A 226 26.54 31.93 11.56
CA VAL A 226 27.83 31.24 11.67
C VAL A 226 28.18 31.09 13.14
N ARG A 227 28.38 29.85 13.59
CA ARG A 227 28.84 29.51 14.93
C ARG A 227 30.19 28.82 14.83
N SER A 228 31.03 28.97 15.85
CA SER A 228 32.26 28.18 15.96
C SER A 228 32.02 27.06 16.95
N VAL A 229 32.06 25.81 16.50
CA VAL A 229 32.09 24.65 17.39
C VAL A 229 33.46 24.03 17.25
N ARG A 230 34.17 23.88 18.38
CA ARG A 230 35.56 23.41 18.44
C ARG A 230 36.55 24.17 17.53
N GLY A 231 36.25 25.44 17.21
CA GLY A 231 37.11 26.29 16.38
C GLY A 231 36.73 26.32 14.90
N ASN A 232 35.86 25.43 14.43
CA ASN A 232 35.43 25.38 13.03
C ASN A 232 34.12 26.18 12.83
N PRO A 233 34.06 27.11 11.85
CA PRO A 233 32.83 27.83 11.55
C PRO A 233 31.83 26.90 10.87
N VAL A 234 30.62 26.81 11.41
CA VAL A 234 29.48 26.13 10.80
C VAL A 234 28.32 27.08 10.61
N MET A 235 27.59 26.89 9.51
CA MET A 235 26.36 27.61 9.25
C MET A 235 25.18 26.77 9.71
N LEU A 236 24.35 27.36 10.57
CA LEU A 236 23.10 26.74 11.02
C LEU A 236 21.95 27.32 10.21
N GLU A 237 21.21 26.43 9.54
CA GLU A 237 19.97 26.74 8.87
C GLU A 237 18.83 26.00 9.57
N PHE A 238 17.62 26.58 9.54
CA PHE A 238 16.44 25.94 10.10
C PHE A 238 15.27 26.13 9.15
N ASP A 239 14.30 25.22 9.24
CA ASP A 239 13.04 25.30 8.53
C ASP A 239 11.87 24.87 9.42
N GLU A 240 10.75 24.44 8.84
CA GLU A 240 9.58 23.99 9.59
C GLU A 240 9.79 22.67 10.36
N TYR A 241 10.82 21.89 10.03
CA TYR A 241 11.07 20.58 10.62
C TYR A 241 12.11 20.63 11.74
N GLY A 242 13.16 21.43 11.58
CA GLY A 242 14.26 21.43 12.55
C GLY A 242 15.42 22.35 12.16
N ILE A 243 16.59 22.04 12.71
CA ILE A 243 17.86 22.75 12.45
C ILE A 243 18.81 21.77 11.79
N TYR A 244 19.39 22.14 10.66
CA TYR A 244 20.42 21.40 9.95
C TYR A 244 21.70 22.23 9.81
N VAL A 245 22.83 21.54 9.64
CA VAL A 245 24.15 22.17 9.54
C VAL A 245 24.57 22.18 8.08
N THR A 246 24.95 23.35 7.57
CA THR A 246 25.52 23.51 6.23
C THR A 246 26.96 24.01 6.31
N GLY A 247 27.79 23.58 5.35
CA GLY A 247 29.22 23.96 5.29
C GLY A 247 30.16 23.14 6.18
N ASP A 248 29.74 21.96 6.67
CA ASP A 248 30.67 20.99 7.26
C ASP A 248 31.33 20.14 6.16
N ASP A 249 32.27 20.74 5.45
CA ASP A 249 33.02 20.07 4.39
C ASP A 249 33.94 18.95 4.93
N THR A 250 34.15 18.92 6.25
CA THR A 250 35.06 17.99 6.93
C THR A 250 34.38 16.71 7.40
N GLY A 251 33.05 16.69 7.49
CA GLY A 251 32.29 15.58 8.06
C GLY A 251 32.49 15.40 9.57
N GLU A 252 33.23 16.29 10.24
CA GLU A 252 33.49 16.20 11.69
C GLU A 252 32.21 16.29 12.52
N TYR A 253 31.14 16.90 11.98
CA TYR A 253 29.88 16.96 12.69
C TYR A 253 29.08 15.68 12.52
N ALA A 254 29.25 14.91 11.44
CA ALA A 254 28.65 13.57 11.32
C ALA A 254 29.05 12.68 12.52
N ASP A 255 30.29 12.80 13.00
CA ASP A 255 30.81 12.07 14.17
C ASP A 255 30.21 12.54 15.51
N LEU A 256 29.68 13.78 15.58
CA LEU A 256 28.87 14.23 16.73
C LEU A 256 27.52 13.48 16.80
N PHE A 257 27.08 12.94 15.67
CA PHE A 257 25.81 12.22 15.51
C PHE A 257 25.98 10.70 15.47
N ASP A 258 27.10 10.17 14.97
CA ASP A 258 27.40 8.73 14.92
C ASP A 258 27.94 8.21 16.27
N SER A 259 27.40 7.11 16.77
CA SER A 259 27.63 6.63 18.14
C SER A 259 28.30 5.26 18.18
N THR A 260 29.44 5.12 17.50
CA THR A 260 30.30 3.95 17.68
C THR A 260 31.49 4.29 18.58
N GLU A 261 31.21 4.62 19.84
CA GLU A 261 32.22 4.50 20.91
C GLU A 261 32.35 3.04 21.34
N GLU A 262 32.87 2.18 20.45
CA GLU A 262 33.62 1.01 20.87
C GLU A 262 35.08 1.17 20.42
N GLY A 263 35.95 1.27 21.42
CA GLY A 263 37.34 1.70 21.36
C GLY A 263 38.13 1.32 20.11
N ARG A 264 38.68 2.33 19.43
CA ARG A 264 39.88 2.19 18.61
C ARG A 264 41.04 2.96 19.22
N SER A 265 41.93 2.18 19.82
CA SER A 265 43.32 2.55 20.13
C SER A 265 44.01 3.09 18.88
N ARG A 266 44.57 4.30 18.99
CA ARG A 266 45.49 4.88 18.00
C ARG A 266 46.83 4.17 18.12
N ASP A 267 47.20 3.37 17.13
CA ASP A 267 48.60 3.13 16.72
C ASP A 267 48.62 2.31 15.41
N ALA A 268 48.83 2.98 14.28
CA ALA A 268 49.54 2.46 13.11
C ALA A 268 49.64 3.56 12.03
N SER A 269 50.87 3.87 11.63
CA SER A 269 51.18 4.77 10.49
C SER A 269 50.87 4.08 9.15
N PRO A 270 50.57 4.82 8.07
CA PRO A 270 50.35 4.21 6.76
C PRO A 270 51.66 4.13 5.96
N GLU A 271 52.07 2.91 5.63
CA GLU A 271 52.96 2.67 4.49
C GLU A 271 52.12 2.55 3.21
N GLY A 272 52.60 3.18 2.14
CA GLY A 272 51.87 3.39 0.90
C GLY A 272 51.66 2.13 0.07
N MET A 273 50.50 2.07 -0.56
CA MET A 273 50.22 1.17 -1.69
C MET A 273 49.82 2.02 -2.89
N GLN A 274 50.69 2.00 -3.91
CA GLN A 274 50.38 2.45 -5.26
C GLN A 274 49.36 1.49 -5.88
N LEU A 275 48.29 2.04 -6.45
CA LEU A 275 47.36 1.33 -7.32
C LEU A 275 47.69 1.71 -8.76
N ASP A 276 48.04 0.71 -9.56
CA ASP A 276 48.16 0.79 -11.01
C ASP A 276 46.75 0.72 -11.63
N ASP A 277 46.44 1.70 -12.49
CA ASP A 277 45.22 1.76 -13.31
C ASP A 277 45.26 0.71 -14.46
N PRO A 278 44.23 -0.14 -14.64
CA PRO A 278 44.01 -0.81 -15.91
C PRO A 278 43.10 0.04 -16.80
N LYS A 279 43.71 0.53 -17.88
CA LYS A 279 43.11 1.16 -19.05
C LYS A 279 42.10 0.20 -19.72
N VAL A 280 40.81 0.48 -19.61
CA VAL A 280 39.74 -0.26 -20.32
C VAL A 280 39.35 0.52 -21.57
N GLU A 281 39.62 -0.09 -22.73
CA GLU A 281 39.21 0.39 -24.05
C GLU A 281 37.71 0.14 -24.28
N ALA A 282 37.01 1.15 -24.76
CA ALA A 282 35.61 1.07 -25.16
C ALA A 282 35.48 0.50 -26.57
N PRO A 283 34.58 -0.47 -26.85
CA PRO A 283 34.23 -0.83 -28.21
C PRO A 283 33.12 0.07 -28.73
N SER A 284 33.41 0.73 -29.85
CA SER A 284 32.46 1.44 -30.71
C SER A 284 31.46 0.47 -31.34
N VAL A 285 30.16 0.72 -31.13
CA VAL A 285 29.08 -0.01 -31.83
C VAL A 285 28.60 0.86 -32.98
N ASP A 286 28.89 0.38 -34.20
CA ASP A 286 28.44 0.92 -35.47
C ASP A 286 26.93 0.72 -35.65
N ASN A 287 26.25 1.81 -35.97
CA ASN A 287 24.87 1.84 -36.44
C ASN A 287 24.83 1.49 -37.93
N SER A 288 24.31 0.30 -38.26
CA SER A 288 23.97 -0.10 -39.62
C SER A 288 22.52 -0.57 -39.65
N SER A 289 21.64 0.36 -40.02
CA SER A 289 20.26 0.13 -40.43
C SER A 289 20.20 -0.85 -41.60
N ARG A 290 19.54 -2.00 -41.40
CA ARG A 290 19.19 -2.91 -42.49
C ARG A 290 17.71 -3.26 -42.38
N GLU A 291 16.93 -2.65 -43.26
CA GLU A 291 15.58 -3.06 -43.59
C GLU A 291 15.61 -4.50 -44.10
N THR A 292 14.79 -5.38 -43.53
CA THR A 292 14.49 -6.69 -44.10
C THR A 292 12.99 -6.82 -44.24
N SER A 293 12.59 -6.89 -45.50
CA SER A 293 11.27 -7.21 -46.02
C SER A 293 10.76 -8.56 -45.52
N ASP A 294 9.50 -8.57 -45.14
CA ASP A 294 8.70 -9.76 -44.88
C ASP A 294 8.70 -10.69 -46.09
N THR A 295 9.05 -11.95 -45.89
CA THR A 295 8.77 -13.03 -46.83
C THR A 295 8.32 -14.24 -46.03
N GLU A 296 7.00 -14.48 -46.06
CA GLU A 296 6.37 -15.70 -45.58
C GLU A 296 7.02 -16.91 -46.24
N SER A 297 7.63 -17.77 -45.41
CA SER A 297 7.95 -19.14 -45.77
C SER A 297 7.25 -20.06 -44.77
N LYS A 298 6.26 -20.80 -45.30
CA LYS A 298 5.68 -21.98 -44.67
C LYS A 298 6.72 -23.08 -44.72
N ASP A 299 7.30 -23.41 -43.58
CA ASP A 299 7.98 -24.69 -43.39
C ASP A 299 7.21 -25.51 -42.37
N GLU A 300 6.58 -26.58 -42.88
CA GLU A 300 6.02 -27.68 -42.12
C GLU A 300 7.18 -28.44 -41.47
N VAL A 301 7.33 -28.29 -40.15
CA VAL A 301 8.17 -29.16 -39.33
C VAL A 301 7.27 -30.04 -38.49
N GLU A 302 7.06 -31.28 -38.96
CA GLU A 302 6.50 -32.37 -38.15
C GLU A 302 7.48 -32.74 -37.03
N GLY A 303 7.37 -32.04 -35.90
CA GLY A 303 7.95 -32.45 -34.63
C GLY A 303 6.89 -33.13 -33.78
N LYS A 304 6.86 -34.48 -33.77
CA LYS A 304 6.13 -35.28 -32.78
C LYS A 304 6.72 -35.05 -31.39
N ALA A 305 6.18 -34.09 -30.65
CA ALA A 305 6.23 -34.09 -29.21
C ALA A 305 5.03 -34.91 -28.71
N ASP A 306 5.33 -36.00 -28.03
CA ASP A 306 4.37 -36.91 -27.40
C ASP A 306 3.82 -36.22 -26.14
N ASP A 307 2.88 -35.29 -26.32
CA ASP A 307 2.04 -34.75 -25.25
C ASP A 307 1.05 -35.86 -24.86
N GLY A 308 1.47 -36.70 -23.92
CA GLY A 308 0.58 -37.61 -23.21
C GLY A 308 -0.45 -36.82 -22.39
N ASP A 309 -1.50 -36.38 -23.06
CA ASP A 309 -2.75 -35.89 -22.45
C ASP A 309 -3.41 -37.07 -21.70
N LEU A 310 -2.92 -37.31 -20.49
CA LEU A 310 -3.57 -38.14 -19.48
C LEU A 310 -4.85 -37.40 -19.06
N ALA A 311 -5.93 -37.72 -19.77
CA ALA A 311 -7.29 -37.26 -19.52
C ALA A 311 -7.67 -37.49 -18.05
N THR A 312 -7.45 -36.47 -17.23
CA THR A 312 -7.87 -36.36 -15.82
C THR A 312 -9.18 -35.60 -15.77
N SER A 313 -10.22 -36.10 -16.45
CA SER A 313 -11.52 -35.42 -16.56
C SER A 313 -12.60 -35.98 -15.63
N ALA A 314 -12.24 -36.79 -14.61
CA ALA A 314 -13.24 -37.42 -13.73
C ALA A 314 -12.94 -37.34 -12.21
N ALA A 315 -11.78 -36.82 -11.77
CA ALA A 315 -11.40 -36.80 -10.35
C ALA A 315 -11.82 -35.53 -9.58
N GLY A 316 -12.57 -34.62 -10.22
CA GLY A 316 -12.86 -33.30 -9.66
C GLY A 316 -13.98 -33.22 -8.62
N SER A 317 -14.67 -34.32 -8.28
CA SER A 317 -15.84 -34.27 -7.38
C SER A 317 -15.76 -35.11 -6.10
N GLU A 318 -14.70 -35.89 -5.86
CA GLU A 318 -14.59 -36.74 -4.64
C GLU A 318 -13.66 -36.16 -3.56
N LEU A 319 -12.90 -35.09 -3.85
CA LEU A 319 -11.97 -34.48 -2.89
C LEU A 319 -12.63 -33.54 -1.85
N ASP A 320 -13.94 -33.28 -1.97
CA ASP A 320 -14.70 -32.42 -1.04
C ASP A 320 -15.22 -33.16 0.20
N ASP A 321 -15.04 -34.48 0.31
CA ASP A 321 -15.60 -35.31 1.39
C ASP A 321 -14.54 -35.79 2.41
N LEU A 322 -13.43 -35.05 2.57
CA LEU A 322 -12.52 -35.31 3.68
C LEU A 322 -13.25 -35.02 5.00
N SER A 323 -13.36 -36.04 5.86
CA SER A 323 -13.92 -35.92 7.20
C SER A 323 -13.31 -34.73 7.93
N PRO A 324 -14.10 -33.94 8.68
CA PRO A 324 -13.60 -32.74 9.34
C PRO A 324 -12.48 -33.11 10.29
N SER A 325 -11.25 -32.77 9.91
CA SER A 325 -10.06 -32.88 10.74
C SER A 325 -10.29 -32.20 12.08
N GLU A 326 -9.66 -32.70 13.15
CA GLU A 326 -9.74 -32.05 14.46
C GLU A 326 -9.41 -30.54 14.36
N PRO A 327 -10.20 -29.67 15.03
CA PRO A 327 -10.00 -28.23 14.94
C PRO A 327 -8.65 -27.85 15.55
N ILE A 328 -7.88 -27.01 14.84
CA ILE A 328 -6.59 -26.51 15.33
C ILE A 328 -6.81 -25.79 16.69
N PRO A 329 -6.05 -26.16 17.75
CA PRO A 329 -6.16 -25.53 19.06
C PRO A 329 -6.04 -24.01 18.97
N ARG A 330 -6.88 -23.30 19.72
CA ARG A 330 -6.97 -21.83 19.67
C ARG A 330 -5.61 -21.14 19.89
N ASP A 331 -4.73 -21.68 20.73
CA ASP A 331 -3.42 -21.07 21.02
C ASP A 331 -2.30 -21.49 20.07
N SER A 332 -2.61 -22.35 19.09
CA SER A 332 -1.68 -22.74 18.04
C SER A 332 -1.32 -21.54 17.16
N PRO A 333 -0.05 -21.40 16.72
CA PRO A 333 0.34 -20.35 15.79
C PRO A 333 -0.32 -20.48 14.41
N PHE A 334 -0.88 -21.65 14.10
CA PHE A 334 -1.63 -21.99 12.89
C PHE A 334 -3.14 -21.72 13.01
N SER A 335 -3.64 -21.44 14.22
CA SER A 335 -5.06 -21.15 14.41
C SER A 335 -5.44 -19.86 13.71
N ILE A 336 -6.55 -19.88 12.98
CA ILE A 336 -7.18 -18.70 12.37
C ILE A 336 -8.26 -18.08 13.26
N GLN A 337 -8.49 -18.63 14.45
CA GLN A 337 -9.55 -18.18 15.34
C GLN A 337 -9.20 -16.83 15.98
N ASP A 338 -10.12 -15.87 15.83
CA ASP A 338 -10.01 -14.48 16.31
C ASP A 338 -8.86 -13.68 15.68
N ILE A 339 -8.44 -14.06 14.47
CA ILE A 339 -7.45 -13.33 13.69
C ILE A 339 -8.17 -12.54 12.57
N PRO A 340 -8.00 -11.21 12.50
CA PRO A 340 -8.61 -10.38 11.47
C PRO A 340 -7.95 -10.63 10.11
N LYS A 341 -8.72 -10.44 9.04
CA LYS A 341 -8.19 -10.45 7.67
C LYS A 341 -7.28 -9.26 7.44
N LEU A 342 -6.22 -9.44 6.65
CA LEU A 342 -5.44 -8.32 6.15
C LEU A 342 -6.18 -7.69 4.96
N GLU A 343 -6.98 -6.67 5.25
CA GLU A 343 -7.70 -5.87 4.25
C GLU A 343 -7.01 -4.52 4.00
N GLU A 344 -5.92 -4.22 4.71
CA GLU A 344 -5.09 -3.02 4.52
C GLU A 344 -3.87 -3.33 3.64
N SER A 345 -3.45 -2.35 2.84
CA SER A 345 -2.17 -2.42 2.13
C SER A 345 -1.01 -2.38 3.13
N ILE A 346 -0.06 -3.30 2.99
CA ILE A 346 1.18 -3.26 3.76
C ILE A 346 1.97 -2.03 3.29
N PRO A 347 2.40 -1.14 4.19
CA PRO A 347 3.20 0.02 3.83
C PRO A 347 4.44 -0.41 3.06
N HIS A 348 4.78 0.26 1.94
CA HIS A 348 5.96 -0.10 1.14
C HIS A 348 7.24 -0.19 1.97
N TYR A 349 7.35 0.62 3.03
CA TYR A 349 8.48 0.60 3.95
C TYR A 349 8.54 -0.68 4.83
N TYR A 350 7.39 -1.26 5.20
CA TYR A 350 7.31 -2.48 6.01
C TYR A 350 6.96 -3.73 5.19
N PHE A 351 6.94 -3.63 3.87
CA PHE A 351 6.66 -4.77 3.01
C PHE A 351 7.70 -5.87 3.25
N PRO A 352 7.33 -7.15 3.40
CA PRO A 352 8.30 -8.20 3.70
C PRO A 352 9.26 -8.44 2.53
N ASP A 353 10.55 -8.58 2.82
CA ASP A 353 11.54 -9.04 1.84
C ASP A 353 11.79 -10.55 1.96
N ILE A 354 11.71 -11.04 3.20
CA ILE A 354 11.89 -12.44 3.56
C ILE A 354 10.61 -12.95 4.22
N LEU A 355 10.19 -14.14 3.80
CA LEU A 355 9.03 -14.83 4.34
C LEU A 355 9.47 -16.19 4.87
N PHE A 356 9.35 -16.37 6.19
CA PHE A 356 9.54 -17.65 6.85
C PHE A 356 8.23 -18.44 6.80
N VAL A 357 8.22 -19.54 6.06
CA VAL A 357 7.04 -20.38 5.87
C VAL A 357 7.14 -21.58 6.81
N HIS A 358 6.25 -21.61 7.81
CA HIS A 358 6.06 -22.73 8.72
C HIS A 358 5.08 -23.71 8.08
N ASP A 359 5.57 -24.85 7.60
CA ASP A 359 4.81 -25.83 6.82
C ASP A 359 5.03 -27.26 7.34
N PRO A 360 4.42 -27.61 8.49
CA PRO A 360 4.62 -28.93 9.11
C PRO A 360 4.05 -30.08 8.29
N HIS A 361 3.12 -29.82 7.37
CA HIS A 361 2.46 -30.85 6.53
C HIS A 361 3.02 -30.89 5.10
N GLU A 362 4.17 -30.24 4.83
CA GLU A 362 4.79 -30.23 3.51
C GLU A 362 3.84 -29.77 2.37
N LEU A 363 2.92 -28.85 2.64
CA LEU A 363 1.91 -28.35 1.69
C LEU A 363 2.55 -27.63 0.50
N THR A 364 3.76 -27.12 0.67
CA THR A 364 4.56 -26.49 -0.39
C THR A 364 5.40 -27.52 -1.14
N ALA A 365 5.82 -28.62 -0.52
CA ALA A 365 6.67 -29.65 -1.14
C ALA A 365 5.87 -30.81 -1.76
N THR A 366 4.55 -30.83 -1.56
CA THR A 366 3.71 -32.01 -1.80
C THR A 366 3.81 -32.51 -3.24
N SER A 367 4.15 -33.80 -3.39
CA SER A 367 3.90 -34.61 -4.59
C SER A 367 2.38 -34.76 -4.80
N LEU A 368 1.92 -34.94 -6.04
CA LEU A 368 0.50 -35.18 -6.32
C LEU A 368 -0.04 -36.39 -5.53
N ASP A 369 0.81 -37.39 -5.30
CA ASP A 369 0.45 -38.67 -4.68
C ASP A 369 0.39 -38.58 -3.14
N SER A 370 1.07 -37.62 -2.53
CA SER A 370 1.10 -37.46 -1.07
C SER A 370 -0.13 -36.78 -0.49
N TYR A 371 -1.13 -36.41 -1.30
CA TYR A 371 -2.32 -35.71 -0.82
C TYR A 371 -3.37 -36.61 -0.17
N GLU A 372 -3.45 -37.88 -0.56
CA GLU A 372 -4.45 -38.82 -0.06
C GLU A 372 -3.98 -39.56 1.21
N ASP A 373 -2.68 -39.55 1.48
CA ASP A 373 -2.03 -40.40 2.50
C ASP A 373 -1.39 -39.62 3.67
N VAL A 374 -1.69 -38.32 3.82
CA VAL A 374 -1.30 -37.58 5.04
C VAL A 374 -2.21 -38.02 6.19
N GLY A 375 -1.94 -39.19 6.73
CA GLY A 375 -2.50 -39.64 8.01
C GLY A 375 -2.20 -38.63 9.11
N GLU A 376 -2.91 -38.75 10.24
CA GLU A 376 -2.79 -37.92 11.46
C GLU A 376 -1.43 -38.06 12.17
N GLU A 377 -0.31 -38.12 11.43
CA GLU A 377 1.02 -38.12 12.03
C GLU A 377 1.26 -36.79 12.76
N SER A 378 1.82 -36.92 13.96
CA SER A 378 2.06 -35.84 14.90
C SER A 378 2.81 -34.67 14.29
N PHE A 379 2.45 -33.44 14.69
CA PHE A 379 3.14 -32.19 14.39
C PHE A 379 4.59 -32.18 14.90
N GLU A 380 5.51 -32.86 14.23
CA GLU A 380 6.93 -32.69 14.52
C GLU A 380 7.35 -31.28 14.08
N PRO A 381 7.82 -30.41 15.00
CA PRO A 381 8.18 -29.06 14.64
C PRO A 381 9.39 -29.07 13.70
N ARG A 382 9.16 -28.65 12.46
CA ARG A 382 10.19 -28.49 11.45
C ARG A 382 10.70 -27.06 11.41
N ALA A 383 11.95 -26.90 10.99
CA ALA A 383 12.50 -25.59 10.73
C ALA A 383 11.67 -24.88 9.64
N PRO A 384 11.39 -23.57 9.78
CA PRO A 384 10.68 -22.82 8.75
C PRO A 384 11.50 -22.75 7.47
N LEU A 385 10.83 -22.86 6.34
CA LEU A 385 11.43 -22.64 5.03
C LEU A 385 11.61 -21.13 4.80
N VAL A 386 12.74 -20.75 4.19
CA VAL A 386 13.02 -19.35 3.88
C VAL A 386 12.62 -19.07 2.44
N TYR A 387 11.85 -18.01 2.25
CA TYR A 387 11.44 -17.52 0.94
C TYR A 387 11.85 -16.05 0.80
N LYS A 388 12.16 -15.65 -0.43
CA LYS A 388 12.49 -14.27 -0.77
C LYS A 388 11.46 -13.68 -1.73
N ARG A 389 11.08 -12.42 -1.49
CA ARG A 389 10.16 -11.67 -2.34
C ARG A 389 10.76 -11.49 -3.73
N VAL A 390 9.97 -11.81 -4.74
CA VAL A 390 10.25 -11.50 -6.16
C VAL A 390 9.30 -10.40 -6.65
N PHE A 391 8.03 -10.41 -6.24
CA PHE A 391 7.06 -9.35 -6.56
C PHE A 391 6.27 -8.88 -5.34
N PRO A 392 5.71 -7.65 -5.37
CA PRO A 392 5.98 -6.60 -6.35
C PRO A 392 7.42 -6.09 -6.23
N GLU A 393 7.99 -5.48 -7.26
CA GLU A 393 9.24 -4.71 -7.10
C GLU A 393 8.91 -3.33 -6.53
N LEU A 394 9.54 -2.96 -5.42
CA LEU A 394 9.30 -1.68 -4.74
C LEU A 394 10.37 -0.67 -5.15
N HIS A 395 10.04 0.62 -5.06
CA HIS A 395 10.99 1.68 -5.43
C HIS A 395 12.32 1.60 -4.66
N ARG A 396 12.24 1.21 -3.38
CA ARG A 396 13.41 0.98 -2.51
C ARG A 396 14.33 -0.16 -2.97
N ASP A 397 13.81 -1.11 -3.75
CA ASP A 397 14.61 -2.25 -4.22
C ASP A 397 15.58 -1.83 -5.33
N LYS A 398 15.28 -0.70 -5.99
CA LYS A 398 16.13 -0.11 -7.03
C LYS A 398 17.22 0.81 -6.46
N ALA A 399 17.01 1.32 -5.24
CA ALA A 399 18.00 2.12 -4.55
C ALA A 399 19.13 1.20 -4.04
N ARG A 400 20.37 1.68 -4.05
CA ARG A 400 21.53 0.99 -3.45
C ARG A 400 21.40 0.81 -1.92
N ASP A 401 20.29 1.23 -1.33
CA ASP A 401 20.00 1.19 0.10
C ASP A 401 19.81 -0.22 0.65
N LEU A 402 19.68 -1.24 -0.20
CA LEU A 402 19.64 -2.66 0.22
C LEU A 402 20.91 -3.10 0.96
N GLU A 403 22.04 -2.41 0.74
CA GLU A 403 23.31 -2.75 1.38
C GLU A 403 23.60 -1.91 2.63
N GLN A 404 22.70 -1.02 3.05
CA GLN A 404 22.86 -0.34 4.33
C GLN A 404 22.62 -1.36 5.47
N PRO A 405 23.65 -1.73 6.26
CA PRO A 405 23.54 -2.76 7.31
C PRO A 405 22.54 -2.38 8.41
N THR A 406 22.12 -1.11 8.44
CA THR A 406 21.26 -0.49 9.44
C THR A 406 19.78 -0.61 9.13
N SER A 407 19.38 -1.05 7.92
CA SER A 407 17.96 -1.22 7.61
C SER A 407 17.37 -2.38 8.42
N PRO A 408 16.20 -2.20 9.08
CA PRO A 408 15.59 -3.24 9.88
C PRO A 408 15.24 -4.43 8.97
N LYS A 409 15.41 -5.64 9.50
CA LYS A 409 15.04 -6.84 8.78
C LYS A 409 13.52 -6.88 8.59
N ARG A 410 13.07 -6.92 7.33
CA ARG A 410 11.65 -6.97 6.96
C ARG A 410 11.21 -8.41 6.77
N GLU A 411 11.20 -9.13 7.88
CA GLU A 411 10.91 -10.56 7.96
C GLU A 411 9.46 -10.77 8.37
N ALA A 412 8.72 -11.59 7.63
CA ALA A 412 7.37 -12.02 7.97
C ALA A 412 7.32 -13.54 8.20
N HIS A 413 6.33 -14.02 8.96
CA HIS A 413 6.13 -15.46 9.19
C HIS A 413 4.74 -15.90 8.74
N LEU A 414 4.70 -16.85 7.80
CA LEU A 414 3.47 -17.47 7.30
C LEU A 414 3.29 -18.85 7.93
N HIS A 415 2.10 -19.14 8.45
CA HIS A 415 1.79 -20.42 9.07
C HIS A 415 0.79 -21.21 8.23
N LEU A 416 1.27 -22.23 7.51
CA LEU A 416 0.44 -23.09 6.66
C LEU A 416 0.00 -24.34 7.41
N ALA A 417 -1.28 -24.68 7.29
CA ALA A 417 -1.85 -25.87 7.90
C ALA A 417 -2.92 -26.46 6.97
N HIS A 418 -2.95 -27.78 6.84
CA HIS A 418 -3.84 -28.47 5.91
C HIS A 418 -5.32 -28.15 6.22
N GLN A 419 -5.63 -28.07 7.52
CA GLN A 419 -6.97 -27.79 8.04
C GLN A 419 -7.46 -26.38 7.68
N ASN A 420 -6.56 -25.47 7.28
CA ASN A 420 -6.92 -24.11 6.85
C ASN A 420 -7.11 -23.98 5.33
N ARG A 421 -7.22 -25.09 4.59
CA ARG A 421 -7.45 -25.08 3.14
C ARG A 421 -8.81 -24.43 2.82
N MET A 422 -8.79 -23.43 1.95
CA MET A 422 -9.98 -22.71 1.49
C MET A 422 -10.54 -23.25 0.17
N GLY A 423 -9.67 -23.81 -0.68
CA GLY A 423 -10.09 -24.32 -1.97
C GLY A 423 -8.97 -24.97 -2.77
N VAL A 424 -9.38 -25.75 -3.76
CA VAL A 424 -8.53 -26.44 -4.73
C VAL A 424 -8.86 -25.89 -6.12
N GLY A 425 -7.84 -25.42 -6.82
CA GLY A 425 -7.93 -25.08 -8.24
C GLY A 425 -7.24 -26.13 -9.10
N ASN A 426 -7.39 -26.04 -10.42
CA ASN A 426 -6.78 -26.99 -11.36
C ASN A 426 -5.25 -27.05 -11.30
N HIS A 427 -4.60 -26.00 -10.79
CA HIS A 427 -3.15 -25.86 -10.76
C HIS A 427 -2.60 -25.41 -9.40
N SER A 428 -3.45 -25.29 -8.39
CA SER A 428 -3.07 -24.62 -7.16
C SER A 428 -3.96 -24.99 -5.99
N LEU A 429 -3.45 -24.74 -4.79
CA LEU A 429 -4.18 -24.83 -3.54
C LEU A 429 -4.20 -23.46 -2.90
N VAL A 430 -5.29 -23.16 -2.20
CA VAL A 430 -5.46 -21.89 -1.49
C VAL A 430 -5.71 -22.18 -0.02
N TYR A 431 -4.97 -21.50 0.84
CA TYR A 431 -5.04 -21.63 2.29
C TYR A 431 -5.35 -20.28 2.93
N ARG A 432 -6.13 -20.31 4.01
CA ARG A 432 -6.27 -19.18 4.92
C ARG A 432 -5.16 -19.24 5.95
N ALA A 433 -4.11 -18.44 5.79
CA ALA A 433 -2.91 -18.57 6.60
C ALA A 433 -2.76 -17.40 7.58
N PRO A 434 -2.49 -17.65 8.88
CA PRO A 434 -2.00 -16.62 9.77
C PRO A 434 -0.65 -16.08 9.30
N LEU A 435 -0.53 -14.76 9.23
CA LEU A 435 0.67 -14.01 8.86
C LEU A 435 1.09 -13.11 10.01
N THR A 436 2.33 -13.29 10.47
CA THR A 436 3.01 -12.35 11.34
C THR A 436 3.73 -11.34 10.47
N LEU A 437 3.44 -10.06 10.66
CA LEU A 437 3.99 -8.96 9.87
C LEU A 437 5.39 -8.55 10.37
N PRO A 438 6.19 -7.87 9.54
CA PRO A 438 7.51 -7.40 9.96
C PRO A 438 7.42 -6.38 11.08
N VAL A 439 8.28 -6.53 12.10
CA VAL A 439 8.42 -5.55 13.18
C VAL A 439 8.74 -4.17 12.58
N PRO A 440 8.12 -3.09 13.09
CA PRO A 440 7.22 -3.02 14.24
C PRO A 440 5.74 -3.31 13.90
N LEU A 441 5.38 -3.52 12.63
CA LEU A 441 3.99 -3.72 12.22
C LEU A 441 3.36 -4.93 12.90
N SER A 442 2.19 -4.74 13.49
CA SER A 442 1.40 -5.81 14.10
C SER A 442 -0.09 -5.57 13.88
N ALA A 443 -0.91 -6.59 14.11
CA ALA A 443 -2.36 -6.47 14.03
C ALA A 443 -3.00 -6.10 15.37
N HIS A 444 -4.23 -5.60 15.32
CA HIS A 444 -5.17 -5.53 16.44
C HIS A 444 -5.78 -6.90 16.79
N SER A 445 -4.94 -7.93 16.85
CA SER A 445 -5.31 -9.27 17.27
C SER A 445 -4.52 -9.66 18.52
N ARG A 446 -4.98 -10.70 19.23
CA ARG A 446 -4.35 -11.17 20.47
C ARG A 446 -2.89 -11.61 20.31
N ASN A 447 -2.50 -12.04 19.11
CA ASN A 447 -1.15 -12.51 18.78
C ASN A 447 -0.44 -11.58 17.78
N GLY A 448 -1.00 -10.42 17.48
CA GLY A 448 -0.43 -9.46 16.52
C GLY A 448 -0.43 -9.94 15.06
N LYS A 449 -1.10 -11.06 14.73
CA LYS A 449 -1.18 -11.62 13.38
C LYS A 449 -2.43 -11.17 12.63
N VAL A 450 -2.40 -11.32 11.31
CA VAL A 450 -3.54 -11.19 10.39
C VAL A 450 -3.75 -12.50 9.60
N THR A 451 -4.88 -12.68 8.92
CA THR A 451 -5.05 -13.76 7.94
C THR A 451 -4.89 -13.25 6.51
N VAL A 452 -4.26 -14.06 5.67
CA VAL A 452 -4.11 -13.83 4.22
C VAL A 452 -4.54 -15.08 3.45
N ALA A 453 -4.87 -14.91 2.17
CA ALA A 453 -4.99 -16.03 1.24
C ALA A 453 -3.59 -16.38 0.71
N ALA A 454 -3.09 -17.57 1.06
CA ALA A 454 -1.83 -18.10 0.55
C ALA A 454 -2.11 -19.15 -0.52
N LYS A 455 -1.67 -18.86 -1.75
CA LYS A 455 -1.83 -19.77 -2.89
C LYS A 455 -0.49 -20.42 -3.23
N SER A 456 -0.48 -21.75 -3.28
CA SER A 456 0.66 -22.56 -3.72
C SER A 456 0.30 -23.31 -5.00
N ALA A 457 1.28 -23.54 -5.87
CA ALA A 457 1.09 -24.32 -7.10
C ALA A 457 1.33 -25.80 -6.86
N PHE A 458 0.68 -26.65 -7.64
CA PHE A 458 1.00 -28.08 -7.70
C PHE A 458 2.46 -28.32 -8.15
N PRO A 459 3.05 -29.50 -7.88
CA PRO A 459 4.41 -29.88 -8.28
C PRO A 459 4.49 -30.19 -9.79
N LYS A 460 3.89 -29.34 -10.63
CA LYS A 460 3.91 -29.44 -12.10
C LYS A 460 4.49 -28.14 -12.64
N PHE A 461 5.42 -28.26 -13.59
CA PHE A 461 6.04 -27.12 -14.27
C PHE A 461 5.01 -26.04 -14.68
N ARG A 462 4.00 -26.46 -15.46
CA ARG A 462 2.95 -25.55 -15.96
C ARG A 462 2.16 -24.88 -14.83
N ALA A 463 1.91 -25.57 -13.72
CA ALA A 463 1.18 -25.01 -12.59
C ALA A 463 1.96 -23.87 -11.92
N ARG A 464 3.27 -24.04 -11.78
CA ARG A 464 4.16 -23.02 -11.21
C ARG A 464 4.34 -21.82 -12.13
N GLU A 465 4.47 -22.08 -13.44
CA GLU A 465 4.48 -21.04 -14.46
C GLU A 465 3.21 -20.19 -14.42
N LEU A 466 2.03 -20.82 -14.33
CA LEU A 466 0.75 -20.12 -14.21
C LEU A 466 0.68 -19.27 -12.93
N LEU A 467 1.16 -19.77 -11.80
CA LEU A 467 1.21 -19.01 -10.55
C LEU A 467 2.16 -17.80 -10.65
N ALA A 468 3.33 -17.97 -11.28
CA ALA A 468 4.26 -16.87 -11.52
C ALA A 468 3.68 -15.81 -12.47
N ASN A 469 2.98 -16.23 -13.52
CA ASN A 469 2.29 -15.33 -14.45
C ASN A 469 1.16 -14.57 -13.75
N GLU A 470 0.39 -15.23 -12.88
CA GLU A 470 -0.63 -14.60 -12.05
C GLU A 470 -0.02 -13.53 -11.13
N ALA A 471 1.05 -13.86 -10.40
CA ALA A 471 1.77 -12.90 -9.56
C ALA A 471 2.29 -11.69 -10.32
N LYS A 472 2.83 -11.91 -11.52
CA LYS A 472 3.31 -10.85 -12.42
C LYS A 472 2.18 -9.92 -12.86
N MET A 473 0.99 -10.46 -13.10
CA MET A 473 -0.20 -9.65 -13.41
C MET A 473 -0.63 -8.81 -12.21
N TYR A 474 -0.69 -9.39 -11.02
CA TYR A 474 -1.00 -8.64 -9.80
C TYR A 474 -0.02 -7.49 -9.54
N SER A 475 1.27 -7.73 -9.76
CA SER A 475 2.31 -6.70 -9.64
C SER A 475 2.18 -5.55 -10.65
N ARG A 476 1.41 -5.70 -11.72
CA ARG A 476 1.22 -4.69 -12.78
C ARG A 476 -0.07 -3.89 -12.63
N PHE A 477 -1.02 -4.36 -11.82
CA PHE A 477 -2.24 -3.61 -11.61
C PHE A 477 -1.93 -2.28 -10.91
N PRO A 478 -2.51 -1.15 -11.38
CA PRO A 478 -2.46 0.10 -10.64
C PRO A 478 -3.04 -0.07 -9.23
N GLU A 479 -2.40 0.55 -8.24
CA GLU A 479 -2.81 0.41 -6.82
C GLU A 479 -4.28 0.76 -6.61
N HIS A 480 -4.78 1.77 -7.32
CA HIS A 480 -6.17 2.25 -7.18
C HIS A 480 -7.23 1.19 -7.52
N LEU A 481 -6.89 0.13 -8.26
CA LEU A 481 -7.81 -0.97 -8.52
C LEU A 481 -8.02 -1.87 -7.29
N SER A 482 -7.10 -1.84 -6.33
CA SER A 482 -7.17 -2.60 -5.06
C SER A 482 -7.57 -1.74 -3.86
N GLN A 483 -7.88 -0.46 -4.11
CA GLN A 483 -8.19 0.55 -3.12
C GLN A 483 -9.70 0.81 -3.06
N ASP A 484 -10.22 1.05 -1.87
CA ASP A 484 -11.58 1.53 -1.64
C ASP A 484 -11.62 3.05 -1.78
N TRP A 485 -12.53 3.60 -2.58
CA TRP A 485 -12.70 5.06 -2.70
C TRP A 485 -14.11 5.47 -2.30
N CYS A 486 -14.29 6.72 -1.88
CA CYS A 486 -15.61 7.23 -1.55
C CYS A 486 -16.45 7.53 -2.79
N GLY A 487 -17.78 7.55 -2.62
CA GLY A 487 -18.73 7.95 -3.64
C GLY A 487 -19.10 6.84 -4.62
N TYR A 488 -19.56 7.25 -5.79
CA TYR A 488 -20.09 6.38 -6.83
C TYR A 488 -19.45 6.71 -8.18
N ASN A 489 -19.28 5.67 -9.00
CA ASN A 489 -18.91 5.77 -10.40
C ASN A 489 -20.11 5.51 -11.30
N LEU A 490 -20.16 6.18 -12.44
CA LEU A 490 -21.06 5.85 -13.52
C LEU A 490 -20.26 5.24 -14.68
N VAL A 491 -20.47 3.93 -14.91
CA VAL A 491 -19.80 3.15 -15.96
C VAL A 491 -20.70 3.12 -17.19
N THR A 492 -20.52 4.03 -18.15
CA THR A 492 -21.35 3.99 -19.38
C THR A 492 -21.09 2.72 -20.18
N PRO A 493 -22.12 2.05 -20.74
CA PRO A 493 -23.51 2.52 -20.91
C PRO A 493 -24.46 2.21 -19.74
N ILE A 494 -23.96 1.68 -18.62
CA ILE A 494 -24.76 1.42 -17.41
C ILE A 494 -25.21 2.76 -16.82
N LYS A 495 -26.53 2.88 -16.60
CA LYS A 495 -27.20 4.10 -16.13
C LYS A 495 -27.33 4.19 -14.61
N HIS A 496 -26.82 3.18 -13.90
CA HIS A 496 -26.94 3.03 -12.47
C HIS A 496 -25.58 3.27 -11.83
N PRO A 497 -25.42 4.31 -10.99
CA PRO A 497 -24.18 4.54 -10.28
C PRO A 497 -23.82 3.35 -9.37
N VAL A 498 -22.55 2.99 -9.36
CA VAL A 498 -21.98 1.89 -8.57
C VAL A 498 -21.00 2.46 -7.55
N PRO A 499 -20.98 2.00 -6.29
CA PRO A 499 -19.97 2.41 -5.32
C PRO A 499 -18.55 2.24 -5.88
N VAL A 500 -17.65 3.16 -5.57
CA VAL A 500 -16.25 3.04 -5.99
C VAL A 500 -15.50 2.08 -5.08
N GLY A 501 -15.59 0.79 -5.38
CA GLY A 501 -14.88 -0.26 -4.66
C GLY A 501 -13.67 -0.82 -5.41
N PRO A 502 -12.83 -1.59 -4.72
CA PRO A 502 -11.76 -2.35 -5.33
C PRO A 502 -12.33 -3.39 -6.30
N VAL A 503 -11.64 -3.58 -7.42
CA VAL A 503 -11.97 -4.57 -8.46
C VAL A 503 -10.92 -5.68 -8.56
N VAL A 504 -9.75 -5.50 -7.93
CA VAL A 504 -8.75 -6.55 -7.75
C VAL A 504 -8.43 -6.72 -6.26
N PRO A 505 -8.15 -7.95 -5.80
CA PRO A 505 -7.64 -8.20 -4.45
C PRO A 505 -6.35 -7.45 -4.17
N LYS A 506 -6.10 -7.10 -2.90
CA LYS A 506 -4.77 -6.59 -2.51
C LYS A 506 -3.71 -7.68 -2.66
N PHE A 507 -2.54 -7.28 -3.16
CA PHE A 507 -1.41 -8.15 -3.44
C PHE A 507 -0.32 -7.96 -2.38
N PHE A 508 -0.04 -9.02 -1.60
CA PHE A 508 0.93 -9.00 -0.48
C PHE A 508 2.26 -9.68 -0.83
N GLY A 509 2.43 -10.05 -2.10
CA GLY A 509 3.70 -10.43 -2.67
C GLY A 509 3.72 -11.87 -3.20
N TYR A 510 4.73 -12.13 -4.01
CA TYR A 510 5.07 -13.44 -4.54
C TYR A 510 6.47 -13.79 -4.09
N TYR A 511 6.57 -14.92 -3.41
CA TYR A 511 7.77 -15.36 -2.72
C TYR A 511 8.21 -16.69 -3.28
N VAL A 512 9.52 -16.80 -3.54
CA VAL A 512 10.16 -18.01 -4.08
C VAL A 512 11.07 -18.57 -2.98
N PRO A 513 11.11 -19.89 -2.76
CA PRO A 513 11.99 -20.47 -1.76
C PRO A 513 13.46 -20.11 -2.04
N THR A 514 14.27 -20.14 -0.99
CA THR A 514 15.72 -20.00 -1.08
C THR A 514 16.43 -21.26 -0.60
N ARG A 515 17.62 -21.51 -1.13
CA ARG A 515 18.55 -22.50 -0.58
C ARG A 515 19.17 -21.99 0.72
N GLY A 516 19.92 -22.85 1.43
CA GLY A 516 20.58 -22.49 2.68
C GLY A 516 21.62 -21.36 2.58
N ASP A 517 22.09 -21.05 1.36
CA ASP A 517 22.97 -19.92 1.06
C ASP A 517 22.21 -18.61 0.72
N GLY A 518 20.88 -18.63 0.77
CA GLY A 518 20.01 -17.49 0.42
C GLY A 518 19.79 -17.30 -1.09
N SER A 519 20.38 -18.14 -1.95
CA SER A 519 20.11 -18.11 -3.39
C SER A 519 18.69 -18.60 -3.68
N LEU A 520 18.03 -17.99 -4.68
CA LEU A 520 16.72 -18.44 -5.13
C LEU A 520 16.82 -19.84 -5.72
N VAL A 521 15.87 -20.71 -5.37
CA VAL A 521 15.78 -22.02 -6.04
C VAL A 521 15.13 -21.85 -7.42
N ASP A 522 15.43 -22.76 -8.35
CA ASP A 522 14.73 -22.80 -9.63
C ASP A 522 13.26 -23.11 -9.39
N VAL A 523 12.42 -22.12 -9.70
CA VAL A 523 10.98 -22.14 -9.50
C VAL A 523 10.33 -23.32 -10.22
N PHE A 524 10.95 -23.81 -11.29
CA PHE A 524 10.42 -24.86 -12.16
C PHE A 524 10.80 -26.28 -11.72
N ASP A 525 11.69 -26.44 -10.75
CA ASP A 525 12.10 -27.73 -10.23
C ASP A 525 10.99 -28.33 -9.34
N ALA A 526 10.34 -29.40 -9.79
CA ALA A 526 9.27 -30.05 -9.04
C ALA A 526 9.73 -30.62 -7.69
N GLY A 527 11.04 -30.87 -7.49
CA GLY A 527 11.61 -31.39 -6.25
C GLY A 527 11.81 -30.36 -5.15
N VAL A 528 11.53 -29.08 -5.40
CA VAL A 528 11.72 -27.99 -4.43
C VAL A 528 10.36 -27.47 -3.96
N PRO A 529 10.27 -26.81 -2.80
CA PRO A 529 9.01 -26.21 -2.35
C PRO A 529 8.39 -25.28 -3.39
N SER A 530 7.06 -25.32 -3.50
CA SER A 530 6.28 -24.47 -4.39
C SER A 530 6.40 -23.00 -3.95
N PRO A 531 6.44 -22.05 -4.91
CA PRO A 531 6.31 -20.62 -4.61
C PRO A 531 4.98 -20.31 -3.91
N VAL A 532 4.95 -19.19 -3.20
CA VAL A 532 3.76 -18.73 -2.49
C VAL A 532 3.34 -17.36 -3.01
N LEU A 533 2.09 -17.27 -3.45
CA LEU A 533 1.41 -16.02 -3.80
C LEU A 533 0.50 -15.61 -2.62
N LEU A 534 0.76 -14.44 -2.04
CA LEU A 534 -0.04 -13.88 -0.94
C LEU A 534 -1.01 -12.82 -1.47
N LEU A 535 -2.29 -13.01 -1.18
CA LEU A 535 -3.39 -12.12 -1.58
C LEU A 535 -4.30 -11.81 -0.38
N GLU A 536 -5.11 -10.78 -0.54
CA GLU A 536 -6.26 -10.49 0.31
C GLU A 536 -7.20 -11.70 0.41
N GLU A 537 -7.64 -11.99 1.64
CA GLU A 537 -8.62 -13.04 1.88
C GLU A 537 -10.03 -12.53 1.53
N CYS A 538 -10.38 -12.64 0.25
CA CYS A 538 -11.69 -12.24 -0.26
C CYS A 538 -12.86 -13.03 0.38
N GLY A 539 -14.07 -12.51 0.22
CA GLY A 539 -15.30 -13.11 0.73
C GLY A 539 -15.69 -14.43 0.04
N LYS A 540 -16.95 -14.83 0.21
CA LYS A 540 -17.48 -16.03 -0.44
C LYS A 540 -17.59 -15.79 -1.95
N PRO A 541 -17.30 -16.81 -2.80
CA PRO A 541 -17.57 -16.72 -4.22
C PRO A 541 -18.99 -16.26 -4.47
N VAL A 542 -19.12 -15.27 -5.34
CA VAL A 542 -20.43 -14.77 -5.74
C VAL A 542 -21.20 -15.86 -6.47
N THR A 543 -22.48 -16.02 -6.14
CA THR A 543 -23.38 -16.94 -6.85
C THR A 543 -24.27 -16.12 -7.76
N PRO A 544 -24.06 -16.09 -9.10
CA PRO A 544 -24.80 -15.19 -10.00
C PRO A 544 -26.32 -15.36 -9.91
N GLY A 545 -26.81 -16.58 -9.64
CA GLY A 545 -28.24 -16.84 -9.44
C GLY A 545 -28.87 -16.17 -8.21
N LYS A 546 -28.05 -15.68 -7.27
CA LYS A 546 -28.47 -14.94 -6.06
C LYS A 546 -28.36 -13.43 -6.21
N PHE A 547 -27.87 -12.94 -7.34
CA PHE A 547 -27.70 -11.51 -7.57
C PHE A 547 -29.04 -10.80 -7.76
N SER A 548 -29.18 -9.67 -7.07
CA SER A 548 -30.16 -8.65 -7.38
C SER A 548 -30.04 -8.17 -8.84
N ALA A 549 -31.07 -7.47 -9.33
CA ALA A 549 -31.03 -6.90 -10.67
C ALA A 549 -29.93 -5.82 -10.83
N ASP A 550 -29.52 -5.18 -9.74
CA ASP A 550 -28.40 -4.24 -9.74
C ASP A 550 -27.05 -4.99 -9.80
N GLU A 551 -26.85 -5.99 -8.95
CA GLU A 551 -25.60 -6.77 -8.92
C GLU A 551 -25.32 -7.48 -10.25
N ARG A 552 -26.35 -8.02 -10.92
CA ARG A 552 -26.20 -8.65 -12.24
C ARG A 552 -25.66 -7.70 -13.30
N GLN A 553 -26.07 -6.44 -13.27
CA GLN A 553 -25.65 -5.46 -14.27
C GLN A 553 -24.24 -4.94 -14.02
N VAL A 554 -23.77 -4.96 -12.77
CA VAL A 554 -22.38 -4.64 -12.43
C VAL A 554 -21.45 -5.80 -12.78
N ALA A 555 -21.92 -7.04 -12.64
CA ALA A 555 -21.15 -8.23 -12.92
C ALA A 555 -21.08 -8.61 -14.41
N SER A 556 -22.00 -8.10 -15.24
CA SER A 556 -22.04 -8.28 -16.69
C SER A 556 -21.25 -7.22 -17.42
#